data_AF-A0A7K2AP20-F1
#
_entry.id   AF-A0A7K2AP20-F1
#
_cell.length_a   1.000
_cell.length_b   1.000
_cell.length_c   1.000
_cell.angle_alpha   90.00
_cell.angle_beta   90.00
_cell.angle_gamma   90.00
#
_symmetry.space_group_name_H-M   'P 1'
#
loop_
_entity.id
_entity.type
_entity.pdbx_description
1 polymer ?
#
loop_
_entity_poly.entity_id
_entity_poly.type
_entity_poly.pdbx_seq_one_letter_code
_entity_poly.pdbx_strand_id
1 'polypeptide(L)'
;MDYGAALDHLETLINHEVKPRAGRVAGLSLESVQRLTAEMGDPQRCYRVVHVTGTNGKGSTVRVTARLLQEMGLRVGAYTSPHLVAPTERISVNAEPIDPEAFGAAIGDVARFTHHLQMRATWFETVTAAALQHFADVAVDVAVVEVGMLGRFDATNVVDAQ
;
A
#
# COMPACT_ATOMS: atom_id res chain seq x y z
N MET A 1 11.12 -2.83 -12.26
CA MET A 1 12.33 -3.67 -12.04
C MET A 1 11.85 -5.11 -11.95
N ASP A 2 12.72 -6.12 -12.00
CA ASP A 2 12.26 -7.49 -11.73
C ASP A 2 11.94 -7.70 -10.24
N TYR A 3 11.32 -8.83 -9.91
CA TYR A 3 10.90 -9.12 -8.53
C TYR A 3 12.08 -9.18 -7.54
N GLY A 4 13.21 -9.79 -7.94
CA GLY A 4 14.38 -9.90 -7.08
C GLY A 4 14.99 -8.53 -6.74
N ALA A 5 15.19 -7.71 -7.78
CA ALA A 5 15.68 -6.34 -7.62
C ALA A 5 14.73 -5.47 -6.79
N ALA A 6 13.42 -5.72 -6.85
CA ALA A 6 12.45 -5.03 -6.00
C ALA A 6 12.59 -5.40 -4.53
N LEU A 7 12.81 -6.68 -4.22
CA LEU A 7 13.08 -7.12 -2.85
C LEU A 7 14.38 -6.51 -2.32
N ASP A 8 15.46 -6.57 -3.11
CA ASP A 8 16.75 -5.97 -2.75
C ASP A 8 16.61 -4.46 -2.49
N HIS A 9 15.86 -3.74 -3.34
CA HIS A 9 15.59 -2.32 -3.13
C HIS A 9 14.84 -2.07 -1.82
N LEU A 10 13.78 -2.84 -1.56
CA LEU A 10 12.98 -2.73 -0.34
C LEU A 10 13.82 -2.97 0.93
N GLU A 11 14.77 -3.91 0.90
CA GLU A 11 15.67 -4.17 2.04
C GLU A 11 16.56 -2.97 2.41
N THR A 12 16.82 -2.07 1.46
CA THR A 12 17.58 -0.83 1.74
C THR A 12 16.76 0.23 2.46
N LEU A 13 15.43 0.11 2.47
CA LEU A 13 14.52 1.11 3.03
C LEU A 13 14.35 0.96 4.54
N ILE A 14 14.01 2.05 5.21
CA ILE A 14 13.68 2.03 6.63
C ILE A 14 12.36 1.28 6.81
N ASN A 15 12.41 0.17 7.56
CA ASN A 15 11.22 -0.62 7.92
C ASN A 15 10.93 -0.50 9.43
N HIS A 16 9.90 0.26 9.76
CA HIS A 16 9.44 0.47 11.14
C HIS A 16 8.62 -0.71 11.72
N GLU A 17 8.10 -1.60 10.88
CA GLU A 17 7.35 -2.80 11.31
C GLU A 17 8.27 -3.82 11.98
N VAL A 18 9.54 -3.91 11.54
CA VAL A 18 10.54 -4.85 12.06
C VAL A 18 11.43 -4.24 13.14
N LYS A 19 11.74 -2.94 13.03
CA LYS A 19 12.58 -2.20 14.00
C LYS A 19 11.78 -1.06 14.65
N PRO A 20 10.81 -1.36 15.53
CA PRO A 20 10.06 -0.33 16.23
C PRO A 20 11.01 0.50 17.10
N ARG A 21 11.08 1.81 16.87
CA ARG A 21 11.82 2.72 17.76
C ARG A 21 11.01 2.91 19.03
N ALA A 22 11.48 2.35 20.15
CA ALA A 22 10.94 2.66 21.46
C ALA A 22 11.26 4.12 21.83
N GLY A 23 10.21 4.96 21.90
CA GLY A 23 10.31 6.34 22.38
C GLY A 23 10.57 7.37 21.26
N ARG A 24 9.56 8.21 21.03
CA ARG A 24 9.49 9.31 20.03
C ARG A 24 9.52 8.85 18.57
N VAL A 25 8.33 8.64 18.01
CA VAL A 25 8.13 8.80 16.56
C VAL A 25 8.20 10.29 16.25
N ALA A 26 9.41 10.85 16.18
CA ALA A 26 9.61 12.19 15.64
C ALA A 26 9.26 12.15 14.14
N GLY A 27 8.43 13.08 13.65
CA GLY A 27 8.11 13.19 12.23
C GLY A 27 6.89 12.40 11.75
N LEU A 28 5.88 12.17 12.60
CA LEU A 28 4.55 11.71 12.15
C LEU A 28 3.95 12.75 11.20
N SER A 29 3.95 12.46 9.91
CA SER A 29 3.44 13.33 8.86
C SER A 29 2.97 12.49 7.68
N LEU A 30 1.96 12.99 6.96
CA LEU A 30 1.56 12.43 5.66
C LEU A 30 2.30 13.08 4.49
N GLU A 31 3.13 14.10 4.74
CA GLU A 31 3.74 14.92 3.70
C GLU A 31 4.54 14.10 2.68
N SER A 32 5.33 13.14 3.14
CA SER A 32 6.12 12.26 2.26
C SER A 32 5.20 11.48 1.30
N VAL A 33 4.23 10.74 1.84
CA VAL A 33 3.33 9.94 1.01
C VAL A 33 2.41 10.80 0.15
N GLN A 34 1.96 11.96 0.63
CA GLN A 34 1.16 12.92 -0.15
C GLN A 34 1.94 13.47 -1.35
N ARG A 35 3.20 13.86 -1.15
CA ARG A 35 4.08 14.33 -2.24
C ARG A 35 4.33 13.22 -3.25
N LEU A 36 4.55 12.00 -2.77
CA LEU A 36 4.77 10.84 -3.62
C LEU A 36 3.53 10.52 -4.47
N THR A 37 2.35 10.40 -3.86
CA THR A 37 1.13 10.08 -4.63
C THR A 37 0.71 11.22 -5.55
N ALA A 38 0.95 12.49 -5.18
CA ALA A 38 0.71 13.62 -6.06
C ALA A 38 1.58 13.56 -7.33
N GLU A 39 2.86 13.21 -7.19
CA GLU A 39 3.78 13.03 -8.33
C GLU A 39 3.37 11.85 -9.21
N MET A 40 2.78 10.81 -8.61
CA MET A 40 2.23 9.65 -9.31
C MET A 40 0.87 9.94 -10.00
N GLY A 41 0.36 11.17 -9.92
CA GLY A 41 -0.92 11.55 -10.52
C GLY A 41 -2.14 11.16 -9.68
N ASP A 42 -1.99 11.07 -8.36
CA ASP A 42 -3.04 10.71 -7.40
C ASP A 42 -3.80 9.40 -7.72
N PRO A 43 -3.10 8.24 -7.86
CA PRO A 43 -3.74 6.98 -8.23
C PRO A 43 -4.86 6.55 -7.27
N GLN A 44 -4.76 6.94 -5.99
CA GLN A 44 -5.76 6.70 -4.96
C GLN A 44 -7.12 7.38 -5.21
N ARG A 45 -7.21 8.30 -6.18
CA ARG A 45 -8.45 9.00 -6.55
C ARG A 45 -9.18 8.35 -7.73
N CYS A 46 -8.60 7.31 -8.34
CA CYS A 46 -9.15 6.66 -9.54
C CYS A 46 -10.27 5.65 -9.24
N TYR A 47 -10.46 5.26 -7.98
CA TYR A 47 -11.40 4.23 -7.54
C TYR A 47 -11.96 4.54 -6.16
N ARG A 48 -13.00 3.80 -5.74
CA ARG A 48 -13.59 3.93 -4.39
C ARG A 48 -12.73 3.23 -3.35
N VAL A 49 -12.74 3.71 -2.10
CA VAL A 49 -11.95 3.10 -1.03
C VAL A 49 -12.79 2.83 0.21
N VAL A 50 -12.66 1.62 0.75
CA VAL A 50 -13.07 1.29 2.11
C VAL A 50 -11.81 1.23 2.97
N HIS A 51 -11.68 2.15 3.93
CA HIS A 51 -10.48 2.25 4.77
C HIS A 51 -10.73 1.62 6.15
N VAL A 52 -9.91 0.63 6.51
CA VAL A 52 -10.12 -0.21 7.68
C VAL A 52 -9.02 0.03 8.71
N THR A 53 -9.40 0.57 9.87
CA THR A 53 -8.52 0.71 11.04
C THR A 53 -9.06 -0.06 12.24
N GLY A 54 -8.25 -0.18 13.30
CA GLY A 54 -8.60 -0.86 14.53
C GLY A 54 -7.41 -1.59 15.16
N THR A 55 -7.57 -1.93 16.44
CA THR A 55 -6.52 -2.63 17.19
C THR A 55 -6.38 -4.08 16.74
N ASN A 56 -7.51 -4.78 16.56
CA ASN A 56 -7.57 -6.20 16.20
C ASN A 56 -8.58 -6.44 15.07
N GLY A 57 -8.38 -7.49 14.29
CA GLY A 57 -9.34 -7.94 13.27
C GLY A 57 -9.30 -7.20 11.95
N LYS A 58 -8.45 -6.17 11.78
CA LYS A 58 -8.32 -5.39 10.54
C LYS A 58 -8.19 -6.25 9.28
N GLY A 59 -7.14 -7.07 9.17
CA GLY A 59 -6.96 -7.98 8.04
C GLY A 59 -8.14 -8.94 7.80
N SER A 60 -8.77 -9.45 8.87
CA SER A 60 -9.98 -10.28 8.74
C SER A 60 -11.16 -9.48 8.17
N THR A 61 -11.37 -8.25 8.65
CA THR A 61 -12.39 -7.33 8.13
C THR A 61 -12.12 -6.98 6.67
N VAL A 62 -10.87 -6.67 6.30
CA VAL A 62 -10.50 -6.41 4.89
C VAL A 62 -10.85 -7.59 4.01
N ARG A 63 -10.50 -8.82 4.42
CA ARG A 63 -10.78 -10.03 3.63
C ARG A 63 -12.26 -10.32 3.48
N VAL A 64 -13.05 -10.17 4.54
CA VAL A 64 -14.51 -10.37 4.51
C VAL A 64 -15.16 -9.30 3.64
N THR A 65 -14.82 -8.03 3.83
CA THR A 65 -15.36 -6.92 3.03
C THR A 65 -15.01 -7.08 1.56
N ALA A 66 -13.75 -7.39 1.23
CA ALA A 66 -13.33 -7.59 -0.14
C ALA A 66 -14.09 -8.73 -0.81
N ARG A 67 -14.32 -9.84 -0.09
CA ARG A 67 -15.11 -10.96 -0.62
C ARG A 67 -16.57 -10.58 -0.86
N LEU A 68 -17.21 -9.87 0.07
CA LEU A 68 -18.60 -9.42 -0.10
C LEU A 68 -18.75 -8.52 -1.33
N LEU A 69 -17.83 -7.57 -1.52
CA LEU A 69 -17.83 -6.67 -2.69
C LEU A 69 -17.59 -7.44 -3.99
N GLN A 70 -16.71 -8.45 -3.97
CA GLN A 70 -16.47 -9.33 -5.11
C GLN A 70 -17.73 -10.13 -5.49
N GLU A 71 -18.46 -10.67 -4.50
CA GLU A 71 -19.74 -11.38 -4.74
C GLU A 71 -20.83 -10.46 -5.29
N MET A 72 -20.71 -9.14 -5.11
CA MET A 72 -21.57 -8.14 -5.74
C MET A 72 -21.17 -7.84 -7.19
N GLY A 73 -20.16 -8.52 -7.73
CA GLY A 73 -19.69 -8.37 -9.11
C GLY A 73 -18.67 -7.24 -9.31
N LEU A 74 -18.13 -6.67 -8.23
CA LEU A 74 -17.09 -5.63 -8.31
C LEU A 74 -15.70 -6.26 -8.48
N ARG A 75 -14.82 -5.57 -9.20
CA ARG A 75 -13.38 -5.82 -9.22
C ARG A 75 -12.75 -5.15 -8.01
N VAL A 76 -12.24 -5.94 -7.07
CA VAL A 76 -11.84 -5.46 -5.75
C VAL A 76 -10.33 -5.55 -5.56
N GLY A 77 -9.68 -4.42 -5.27
CA GLY A 77 -8.34 -4.40 -4.72
C GLY A 77 -8.37 -4.57 -3.21
N ALA A 78 -7.41 -5.29 -2.62
CA ALA A 78 -7.25 -5.36 -1.17
C ALA A 78 -5.79 -5.18 -0.77
N TYR A 79 -5.57 -4.28 0.20
CA TYR A 79 -4.26 -3.99 0.77
C TYR A 79 -4.25 -4.37 2.25
N THR A 80 -3.34 -5.26 2.65
CA THR A 80 -3.22 -5.76 4.03
C THR A 80 -1.78 -5.76 4.54
N SER A 81 -1.62 -5.75 5.87
CA SER A 81 -0.30 -5.77 6.52
C SER A 81 -0.36 -6.37 7.93
N PRO A 82 0.70 -7.07 8.39
CA PRO A 82 1.87 -7.50 7.63
C PRO A 82 1.58 -8.70 6.71
N HIS A 83 2.54 -9.09 5.87
CA HIS A 83 2.48 -10.35 5.12
C HIS A 83 2.96 -11.54 5.97
N LEU A 84 2.63 -12.77 5.57
CA LEU A 84 3.08 -13.99 6.25
C LEU A 84 4.31 -14.61 5.60
N VAL A 85 4.29 -14.80 4.27
CA VAL A 85 5.41 -15.43 3.53
C VAL A 85 6.08 -14.45 2.58
N ALA A 86 5.29 -13.72 1.77
CA ALA A 86 5.83 -12.84 0.74
C ALA A 86 5.15 -11.45 0.71
N PRO A 87 5.88 -10.37 0.39
CA PRO A 87 5.30 -9.02 0.24
C PRO A 87 4.17 -8.92 -0.79
N THR A 88 4.14 -9.80 -1.80
CA THR A 88 3.06 -9.88 -2.77
C THR A 88 1.70 -10.18 -2.14
N GLU A 89 1.65 -10.87 -1.00
CA GLU A 89 0.40 -11.13 -0.27
C GLU A 89 -0.28 -9.85 0.22
N ARG A 90 0.47 -8.76 0.37
CA ARG A 90 -0.08 -7.48 0.84
C ARG A 90 -0.98 -6.82 -0.18
N ILE A 91 -0.86 -7.15 -1.47
CA ILE A 91 -1.60 -6.51 -2.56
C ILE A 91 -2.32 -7.62 -3.31
N SER A 92 -3.64 -7.58 -3.33
CA SER A 92 -4.43 -8.57 -4.06
C SER A 92 -5.54 -7.92 -4.88
N VAL A 93 -5.92 -8.57 -5.96
CA VAL A 93 -7.08 -8.19 -6.78
C VAL A 93 -7.98 -9.41 -6.90
N ASN A 94 -9.25 -9.27 -6.54
CA ASN A 94 -10.21 -10.38 -6.51
C ASN A 94 -9.74 -11.58 -5.68
N ALA A 95 -9.06 -11.31 -4.56
CA ALA A 95 -8.45 -12.26 -3.63
C ALA A 95 -7.24 -13.04 -4.17
N GLU A 96 -6.74 -12.71 -5.36
CA GLU A 96 -5.49 -13.24 -5.89
C GLU A 96 -4.34 -12.25 -5.62
N PRO A 97 -3.25 -12.68 -4.97
CA PRO A 97 -2.06 -11.84 -4.79
C PRO A 97 -1.53 -11.30 -6.12
N ILE A 98 -0.94 -10.11 -6.07
CA ILE A 98 -0.24 -9.52 -7.21
C ILE A 98 0.87 -10.46 -7.71
N ASP A 99 0.97 -10.60 -9.03
CA ASP A 99 2.05 -11.38 -9.64
C ASP A 99 3.43 -10.77 -9.31
N PRO A 100 4.47 -11.57 -9.05
CA PRO A 100 5.81 -11.08 -8.73
C PRO A 100 6.40 -10.08 -9.75
N GLU A 101 6.15 -10.27 -11.05
CA GLU A 101 6.60 -9.36 -12.10
C GLU A 101 5.89 -8.01 -12.00
N ALA A 102 4.56 -8.03 -11.82
CA ALA A 102 3.76 -6.82 -11.62
C ALA A 102 4.15 -6.09 -10.32
N PHE A 103 4.45 -6.83 -9.25
CA PHE A 103 4.97 -6.26 -8.02
C PHE A 103 6.32 -5.57 -8.24
N GLY A 104 7.25 -6.22 -8.93
CA GLY A 104 8.55 -5.64 -9.25
C GLY A 104 8.45 -4.40 -10.14
N ALA A 105 7.50 -4.39 -11.09
CA ALA A 105 7.19 -3.21 -11.89
C ALA A 105 6.70 -2.05 -11.01
N ALA A 106 5.68 -2.28 -10.19
CA ALA A 106 5.09 -1.25 -9.33
C ALA A 106 6.09 -0.66 -8.33
N ILE A 107 6.91 -1.49 -7.68
CA ILE A 107 8.00 -1.02 -6.80
C ILE A 107 9.02 -0.19 -7.59
N GLY A 108 9.34 -0.62 -8.81
CA GLY A 108 10.28 0.11 -9.67
C GLY A 108 9.78 1.48 -10.09
N ASP A 109 8.48 1.65 -10.31
CA ASP A 109 7.91 2.94 -10.63
C ASP A 109 7.95 3.88 -9.41
N VAL A 110 7.58 3.39 -8.23
CA VAL A 110 7.72 4.17 -6.98
C VAL A 110 9.18 4.58 -6.72
N ALA A 111 10.14 3.69 -6.99
CA ALA A 111 11.57 4.00 -6.86
C ALA A 111 12.01 5.14 -7.82
N ARG A 112 11.45 5.21 -9.03
CA ARG A 112 11.72 6.29 -9.99
C ARG A 112 11.17 7.63 -9.49
N PHE A 113 9.93 7.64 -8.99
CA PHE A 113 9.32 8.86 -8.45
C PHE A 113 10.04 9.38 -7.20
N THR A 114 10.39 8.50 -6.27
CA THR A 114 11.15 8.90 -5.07
C THR A 114 12.54 9.44 -5.42
N HIS A 115 13.22 8.84 -6.41
CA HIS A 115 14.48 9.38 -6.95
C HIS A 115 14.29 10.76 -7.59
N HIS A 116 13.25 10.96 -8.41
CA HIS A 116 12.94 12.25 -9.02
C HIS A 116 12.68 13.35 -7.98
N LEU A 117 11.91 13.03 -6.94
CA LEU A 117 11.57 13.93 -5.84
C LEU A 117 12.73 14.16 -4.85
N GLN A 118 13.88 13.50 -5.03
CA GLN A 118 15.02 13.51 -4.12
C GLN A 118 14.61 13.19 -2.67
N MET A 119 13.67 12.26 -2.50
CA MET A 119 13.12 11.87 -1.21
C MET A 119 13.42 10.40 -0.89
N ARG A 120 13.33 10.05 0.39
CA ARG A 120 13.42 8.67 0.86
C ARG A 120 12.09 8.26 1.48
N ALA A 121 11.33 7.45 0.76
CA ALA A 121 10.17 6.77 1.32
C ALA A 121 10.62 5.62 2.23
N THR A 122 9.84 5.35 3.27
CA THR A 122 9.96 4.14 4.09
C THR A 122 9.50 2.92 3.32
N TRP A 123 9.84 1.74 3.82
CA TRP A 123 9.38 0.46 3.27
C TRP A 123 7.84 0.44 3.11
N PHE A 124 7.13 0.89 4.16
CA PHE A 124 5.67 0.86 4.20
C PHE A 124 5.05 1.88 3.23
N GLU A 125 5.60 3.10 3.15
CA GLU A 125 5.16 4.10 2.18
C GLU A 125 5.37 3.63 0.74
N THR A 126 6.52 3.00 0.45
CA THR A 126 6.81 2.47 -0.89
C THR A 126 5.81 1.40 -1.30
N VAL A 127 5.54 0.41 -0.44
CA VAL A 127 4.59 -0.66 -0.74
C VAL A 127 3.15 -0.14 -0.77
N THR A 128 2.79 0.83 0.07
CA THR A 128 1.48 1.50 0.01
C THR A 128 1.28 2.21 -1.32
N ALA A 129 2.24 3.03 -1.75
CA ALA A 129 2.17 3.74 -3.03
C ALA A 129 2.09 2.77 -4.22
N ALA A 130 2.86 1.67 -4.19
CA ALA A 130 2.81 0.63 -5.21
C ALA A 130 1.45 -0.07 -5.26
N ALA A 131 0.83 -0.35 -4.11
CA ALA A 131 -0.52 -0.91 -4.05
C ALA A 131 -1.55 0.04 -4.67
N LEU A 132 -1.50 1.32 -4.29
CA LEU A 132 -2.43 2.34 -4.78
C LEU A 132 -2.32 2.52 -6.30
N GLN A 133 -1.09 2.55 -6.83
CA GLN A 133 -0.83 2.60 -8.27
C GLN A 133 -1.35 1.35 -8.97
N HIS A 134 -1.01 0.17 -8.46
CA HIS A 134 -1.41 -1.10 -9.07
C HIS A 134 -2.94 -1.20 -9.21
N PHE A 135 -3.68 -0.80 -8.18
CA PHE A 135 -5.15 -0.76 -8.22
C PHE A 135 -5.70 0.19 -9.30
N ALA A 136 -5.03 1.33 -9.53
CA ALA A 136 -5.39 2.25 -10.61
C ALA A 136 -5.09 1.63 -11.98
N ASP A 137 -3.90 1.05 -12.15
CA ASP A 137 -3.44 0.46 -13.42
C ASP A 137 -4.34 -0.68 -13.88
N VAL A 138 -4.82 -1.49 -12.93
CA VAL A 138 -5.71 -2.62 -13.23
C VAL A 138 -7.20 -2.27 -13.12
N ALA A 139 -7.52 -0.98 -12.97
CA ALA A 139 -8.87 -0.42 -12.91
C ALA A 139 -9.82 -1.18 -11.96
N VAL A 140 -9.47 -1.26 -10.67
CA VAL A 140 -10.41 -1.79 -9.67
C VAL A 140 -11.60 -0.85 -9.49
N ASP A 141 -12.78 -1.40 -9.19
CA ASP A 141 -13.96 -0.59 -8.85
C ASP A 141 -13.83 0.00 -7.44
N VAL A 142 -13.28 -0.79 -6.52
CA VAL A 142 -13.11 -0.45 -5.11
C VAL A 142 -11.86 -1.11 -4.53
N ALA A 143 -11.14 -0.39 -3.68
CA ALA A 143 -10.04 -0.91 -2.89
C ALA A 143 -10.42 -0.99 -1.40
N VAL A 144 -10.11 -2.10 -0.74
CA VAL A 144 -10.26 -2.25 0.71
C VAL A 144 -8.88 -2.17 1.34
N VAL A 145 -8.61 -1.09 2.06
CA VAL A 145 -7.24 -0.72 2.48
C VAL A 145 -7.13 -0.82 4.00
N GLU A 146 -6.25 -1.70 4.48
CA GLU A 146 -5.88 -1.80 5.89
C GLU A 146 -4.92 -0.69 6.29
N VAL A 147 -5.21 0.01 7.39
CA VAL A 147 -4.24 0.87 8.07
C VAL A 147 -3.12 0.03 8.69
N GLY A 148 -1.86 0.39 8.42
CA GLY A 148 -0.70 -0.31 8.98
C GLY A 148 -0.58 -0.10 10.49
N MET A 149 -0.37 1.16 10.91
CA MET A 149 -0.24 1.51 12.32
C MET A 149 -0.95 2.83 12.65
N LEU A 150 -1.77 2.79 13.72
CA LEU A 150 -2.61 3.91 14.17
C LEU A 150 -3.68 4.32 13.15
N GLY A 151 -3.43 5.34 12.33
CA GLY A 151 -4.42 5.90 11.41
C GLY A 151 -4.07 7.30 10.92
N ARG A 152 -4.12 8.32 11.78
CA ARG A 152 -4.00 9.74 11.39
C ARG A 152 -2.78 10.06 10.52
N PHE A 153 -1.65 9.43 10.81
CA PHE A 153 -0.38 9.63 10.11
C PHE A 153 0.13 8.34 9.46
N ASP A 154 -0.76 7.38 9.23
CA ASP A 154 -0.45 6.16 8.50
C ASP A 154 -0.37 6.46 7.00
N ALA A 155 0.57 5.83 6.28
CA ALA A 155 0.75 6.07 4.85
C ALA A 155 -0.53 5.83 4.03
N THR A 156 -1.40 4.93 4.50
CA THR A 156 -2.67 4.65 3.83
C THR A 156 -3.70 5.77 3.97
N ASN A 157 -3.54 6.69 4.93
CA ASN A 157 -4.47 7.81 5.17
C ASN A 157 -4.36 8.95 4.14
N VAL A 158 -3.80 8.67 2.97
CA VAL A 158 -3.93 9.47 1.74
C VAL A 158 -5.16 9.08 0.93
N VAL A 159 -5.76 7.92 1.23
CA VAL A 159 -7.04 7.50 0.64
C VAL A 159 -8.14 8.31 1.32
N ASP A 160 -8.77 9.22 0.58
CA ASP A 160 -9.88 10.05 1.08
C ASP A 160 -11.17 9.22 1.10
N ALA A 161 -11.22 8.21 1.98
CA ALA A 161 -12.36 7.33 2.12
C ALA A 161 -13.56 8.09 2.73
N GLN A 162 -14.66 8.14 1.97
CA GLN A 162 -15.93 8.76 2.40
C GLN A 162 -16.90 7.73 2.98
#